data_AF-A0A7U6LXG1-F1
#
_entry.id   AF-A0A7U6LXG1-F1
#
_cell.length_a   1.000
_cell.length_b   1.000
_cell.length_c   1.000
_cell.angle_alpha   90.00
_cell.angle_beta   90.00
_cell.angle_gamma   90.00
#
_symmetry.space_group_name_H-M   'P 1'
#
loop_
_entity.id
_entity.type
_entity.pdbx_description
1 polymer ?
#
loop_
_entity_poly.entity_id
_entity_poly.type
_entity_poly.pdbx_seq_one_letter_code
_entity_poly.pdbx_strand_id
1 'polypeptide(L)'
;MRSVFQRIAHQPTIVKLRVMSRHQQLLRIDFEEPFATDPLSLGAEVDSLLEGVKVLVLSDYGKGALKNHQSLIQAARAKGIPVLADPKGKDFSIYRGASLITPNLSEFETIVGRCADEAELVAKGVQLLQDLDLGALLVTRGEHGMTLLRTGSRRCTCRRGRAKCSTRPVPVTPSSPPLRRLSRLARTCPTRWRWPTWRQASWLASRVRLRSAPPN
;
A
#
# COMPACT_ATOMS: atom_id res chain seq x y z
N MET A 1 -10.80 -4.90 -20.32
CA MET A 1 -10.60 -4.24 -19.01
C MET A 1 -11.97 -3.77 -18.56
N ARG A 2 -12.53 -4.38 -17.52
CA ARG A 2 -13.86 -4.03 -16.99
C ARG A 2 -13.67 -2.92 -15.97
N SER A 3 -14.37 -1.80 -16.16
CA SER A 3 -14.39 -0.69 -15.21
C SER A 3 -15.81 -0.54 -14.72
N VAL A 4 -15.97 -0.42 -13.40
CA VAL A 4 -17.26 -0.24 -12.73
C VAL A 4 -17.19 1.09 -11.99
N PHE A 5 -18.24 1.90 -12.13
CA PHE A 5 -18.30 3.23 -11.54
C PHE A 5 -19.59 3.36 -10.73
N GLN A 6 -19.45 3.71 -9.45
CA GLN A 6 -20.58 4.11 -8.62
C GLN A 6 -20.80 5.61 -8.81
N ARG A 7 -22.01 6.01 -9.21
CA ARG A 7 -22.39 7.42 -9.38
C ARG A 7 -23.22 7.87 -8.18
N ILE A 8 -22.86 9.00 -7.58
CA ILE A 8 -23.65 9.65 -6.53
C ILE A 8 -24.26 10.92 -7.14
N ALA A 9 -25.59 10.98 -7.23
CA ALA A 9 -26.30 11.97 -8.05
C ALA A 9 -26.00 13.44 -7.68
N HIS A 10 -25.73 13.71 -6.41
CA HIS A 10 -25.55 15.07 -5.87
C HIS A 10 -24.13 15.38 -5.42
N GLN A 11 -23.13 14.59 -5.84
CA GLN A 11 -21.73 14.82 -5.48
C GLN A 11 -20.87 15.00 -6.74
N PRO A 12 -20.18 16.14 -6.89
CA PRO A 12 -19.30 16.35 -8.01
C PRO A 12 -18.08 15.44 -7.91
N THR A 13 -17.56 15.02 -9.06
CA THR A 13 -16.26 14.34 -9.11
C THR A 13 -15.18 15.29 -8.62
N ILE A 14 -14.25 14.81 -7.79
CA ILE A 14 -13.12 15.61 -7.31
C ILE A 14 -12.26 16.07 -8.50
N VAL A 15 -12.06 17.39 -8.64
CA VAL A 15 -11.25 17.99 -9.71
C VAL A 15 -10.08 18.76 -9.13
N LYS A 16 -8.89 18.48 -9.67
CA LYS A 16 -7.63 19.17 -9.35
C LYS A 16 -7.20 20.01 -10.56
N LEU A 17 -7.65 21.26 -10.62
CA LEU A 17 -7.34 22.17 -11.73
C LEU A 17 -5.98 22.83 -11.51
N ARG A 18 -5.07 22.69 -12.48
CA ARG A 18 -3.74 23.34 -12.47
C ARG A 18 -3.70 24.40 -13.56
N VAL A 19 -3.54 25.67 -13.16
CA VAL A 19 -3.33 26.79 -14.08
C VAL A 19 -1.83 26.92 -14.32
N MET A 20 -1.42 26.91 -15.59
CA MET A 20 -0.01 26.96 -15.99
C MET A 20 0.24 28.09 -16.99
N SER A 21 1.40 28.74 -16.89
CA SER A 21 1.89 29.72 -17.87
C SER A 21 3.39 29.58 -18.05
N ARG A 22 3.89 29.68 -19.29
CA ARG A 22 5.33 29.56 -19.63
C ARG A 22 6.02 28.40 -18.91
N HIS A 23 5.39 27.23 -18.89
CA HIS A 23 5.84 25.99 -18.22
C HIS A 23 5.92 26.04 -16.68
N GLN A 24 5.42 27.10 -16.04
CA GLN A 24 5.31 27.22 -14.60
C GLN A 24 3.86 27.00 -14.15
N GLN A 25 3.66 26.33 -13.02
CA GLN A 25 2.35 26.21 -12.40
C GLN A 25 2.07 27.49 -11.59
N LEU A 26 1.07 28.26 -12.02
CA LEU A 26 0.68 29.52 -11.38
C LEU A 26 -0.25 29.29 -10.18
N LEU A 27 -1.26 28.42 -10.37
CA LEU A 27 -2.28 28.19 -9.36
C LEU A 27 -2.75 26.74 -9.39
N ARG A 28 -3.15 26.25 -8.21
CA ARG A 28 -3.89 25.00 -8.05
C ARG A 28 -5.24 25.31 -7.42
N ILE A 29 -6.32 24.94 -8.10
CA ILE A 29 -7.70 25.05 -7.59
C ILE A 29 -8.20 23.62 -7.40
N ASP A 30 -8.54 23.29 -6.16
CA ASP A 30 -8.99 21.96 -5.77
C ASP A 30 -10.49 22.02 -5.44
N PHE A 31 -11.32 21.33 -6.23
CA PHE A 31 -12.74 21.15 -5.97
C PHE A 31 -12.94 19.79 -5.32
N GLU A 32 -13.14 19.78 -4.00
CA GLU A 32 -13.19 18.55 -3.21
C GLU A 32 -14.31 18.59 -2.18
N GLU A 33 -15.21 17.64 -2.27
CA GLU A 33 -16.21 17.35 -1.25
C GLU A 33 -16.03 15.89 -0.81
N PRO A 34 -16.08 15.57 0.50
CA PRO A 34 -16.04 14.19 0.94
C PRO A 34 -17.21 13.40 0.38
N PHE A 35 -16.94 12.22 -0.19
CA PHE A 35 -17.99 11.38 -0.72
C PHE A 35 -18.83 10.76 0.41
N ALA A 36 -20.15 10.75 0.21
CA ALA A 36 -21.10 10.00 1.04
C ALA A 36 -21.40 8.66 0.38
N THR A 37 -20.40 7.79 0.31
CA THR A 37 -20.59 6.41 -0.16
C THR A 37 -21.35 5.57 0.88
N ASP A 38 -22.21 4.68 0.40
CA ASP A 38 -22.76 3.59 1.20
C ASP A 38 -21.73 2.45 1.28
N PRO A 39 -21.13 2.20 2.46
CA PRO A 39 -20.11 1.19 2.61
C PRO A 39 -20.65 -0.24 2.45
N LEU A 40 -21.95 -0.47 2.69
CA LEU A 40 -22.54 -1.81 2.55
C LEU A 40 -22.73 -2.16 1.08
N SER A 41 -23.36 -1.27 0.30
CA SER A 41 -23.51 -1.44 -1.15
C SER A 41 -22.16 -1.60 -1.84
N LEU A 42 -21.16 -0.78 -1.50
CA LEU A 42 -19.82 -0.91 -2.07
C LEU A 42 -19.17 -2.26 -1.74
N GLY A 43 -19.33 -2.73 -0.50
CA GLY A 43 -18.80 -4.02 -0.07
C GLY A 43 -19.37 -5.19 -0.87
N ALA A 44 -20.70 -5.22 -1.04
CA ALA A 44 -21.38 -6.26 -1.82
C ALA A 44 -20.96 -6.24 -3.31
N GLU A 45 -20.86 -5.05 -3.90
CA GLU A 45 -20.42 -4.89 -5.28
C GLU A 45 -18.97 -5.37 -5.46
N VAL A 46 -18.06 -4.97 -4.57
CA VAL A 46 -16.68 -5.43 -4.60
C VAL A 46 -16.61 -6.94 -4.43
N ASP A 47 -17.35 -7.52 -3.48
CA ASP A 47 -17.31 -8.97 -3.23
C ASP A 47 -17.68 -9.79 -4.47
N SER A 48 -18.69 -9.34 -5.22
CA SER A 48 -19.10 -9.95 -6.50
C SER A 48 -18.03 -9.86 -7.59
N LEU A 49 -17.16 -8.85 -7.51
CA LEU A 49 -16.08 -8.61 -8.47
C LEU A 49 -14.77 -9.29 -8.07
N LEU A 50 -14.65 -9.82 -6.84
CA LEU A 50 -13.43 -10.47 -6.38
C LEU A 50 -13.16 -11.80 -7.08
N GLU A 51 -14.16 -12.43 -7.68
CA GLU A 51 -13.97 -13.67 -8.44
C GLU A 51 -13.02 -13.47 -9.63
N GLY A 52 -11.96 -14.26 -9.69
CA GLY A 52 -10.92 -14.16 -10.73
C GLY A 52 -9.93 -13.00 -10.53
N VAL A 53 -10.06 -12.19 -9.48
CA VAL A 53 -9.11 -11.13 -9.14
C VAL A 53 -7.89 -11.73 -8.44
N LYS A 54 -6.69 -11.36 -8.93
CA LYS A 54 -5.42 -11.84 -8.37
C LYS A 54 -4.90 -11.00 -7.20
N VAL A 55 -5.28 -9.73 -7.14
CA VAL A 55 -4.81 -8.76 -6.14
C VAL A 55 -5.89 -7.68 -5.98
N LEU A 56 -6.23 -7.35 -4.73
CA LEU A 56 -7.05 -6.18 -4.41
C LEU A 56 -6.14 -5.00 -4.04
N VAL A 57 -6.37 -3.83 -4.63
CA VAL A 57 -5.64 -2.60 -4.31
C VAL A 57 -6.60 -1.59 -3.69
N LEU A 58 -6.33 -1.18 -2.46
CA LEU A 58 -7.05 -0.12 -1.75
C LEU A 58 -6.25 1.18 -1.86
N SER A 59 -6.72 2.09 -2.70
CA SER A 59 -6.14 3.42 -2.86
C SER A 59 -7.01 4.45 -2.15
N ASP A 60 -6.78 4.62 -0.85
CA ASP A 60 -7.48 5.62 -0.06
C ASP A 60 -6.79 6.99 -0.18
N TYR A 61 -7.57 8.03 -0.46
CA TYR A 61 -7.10 9.42 -0.52
C TYR A 61 -7.67 10.28 0.62
N GLY A 62 -8.36 9.67 1.59
CA GLY A 62 -9.01 10.39 2.69
C GLY A 62 -10.16 11.28 2.22
N LYS A 63 -10.83 10.91 1.12
CA LYS A 63 -11.93 11.67 0.51
C LYS A 63 -13.30 11.04 0.74
N GLY A 64 -13.40 10.09 1.65
CA GLY A 64 -14.67 9.45 2.03
C GLY A 64 -15.15 8.35 1.07
N ALA A 65 -14.43 8.04 -0.01
CA ALA A 65 -14.81 6.96 -0.91
C ALA A 65 -14.74 5.57 -0.25
N LEU A 66 -13.65 5.31 0.49
CA LEU A 66 -13.46 4.07 1.23
C LEU A 66 -13.72 4.31 2.72
N LYS A 67 -14.79 3.69 3.25
CA LYS A 67 -15.15 3.73 4.69
C LYS A 67 -15.16 2.35 5.34
N ASN A 68 -15.22 1.30 4.53
CA ASN A 68 -15.33 -0.12 4.92
C ASN A 68 -14.03 -0.91 4.66
N HIS A 69 -12.86 -0.29 4.85
CA HIS A 69 -11.55 -0.91 4.60
C HIS A 69 -11.43 -2.32 5.17
N GLN A 70 -11.77 -2.50 6.45
CA GLN A 70 -11.69 -3.79 7.14
C GLN A 70 -12.60 -4.85 6.49
N SER A 71 -13.84 -4.51 6.15
CA SER A 71 -14.77 -5.45 5.49
C SER A 71 -14.22 -5.91 4.14
N LEU A 72 -13.65 -4.99 3.35
CA LEU A 72 -13.05 -5.31 2.05
C LEU A 72 -11.79 -6.19 2.20
N ILE A 73 -10.95 -5.90 3.20
CA ILE A 73 -9.75 -6.69 3.51
C ILE A 73 -10.14 -8.12 3.91
N GLN A 74 -11.14 -8.25 4.77
CA GLN A 74 -11.62 -9.55 5.24
C GLN A 74 -12.23 -10.38 4.10
N ALA A 75 -13.06 -9.77 3.25
CA ALA A 75 -13.64 -10.44 2.09
C ALA A 75 -12.56 -10.97 1.13
N ALA A 76 -11.56 -10.14 0.81
CA ALA A 76 -10.44 -10.57 -0.02
C ALA A 76 -9.60 -11.67 0.63
N ARG A 77 -9.29 -11.54 1.93
CA ARG A 77 -8.51 -12.53 2.68
C ARG A 77 -9.23 -13.88 2.77
N ALA A 78 -10.55 -13.88 2.97
CA ALA A 78 -11.37 -15.10 2.96
C ALA A 78 -11.29 -15.85 1.63
N LYS A 79 -11.15 -15.13 0.51
CA LYS A 79 -10.96 -15.69 -0.84
C LYS A 79 -9.49 -15.95 -1.19
N GLY A 80 -8.56 -15.76 -0.26
CA GLY A 80 -7.11 -15.95 -0.49
C GLY A 80 -6.48 -14.89 -1.40
N ILE A 81 -7.15 -13.75 -1.61
CA ILE A 81 -6.69 -12.67 -2.49
C ILE A 81 -5.80 -11.71 -1.67
N PRO A 82 -4.55 -11.45 -2.09
CA PRO A 82 -3.68 -10.50 -1.42
C PRO A 82 -4.21 -9.06 -1.57
N VAL A 83 -4.10 -8.29 -0.49
CA VAL A 83 -4.54 -6.90 -0.41
C VAL A 83 -3.35 -5.97 -0.27
N LEU A 84 -3.24 -5.01 -1.17
CA LEU A 84 -2.28 -3.91 -1.11
C LEU A 84 -3.03 -2.63 -0.74
N ALA A 85 -2.63 -1.95 0.33
CA ALA A 85 -3.21 -0.67 0.71
C ALA A 85 -2.15 0.45 0.69
N ASP A 86 -2.51 1.60 0.14
CA ASP A 86 -1.75 2.84 0.30
C ASP A 86 -2.37 3.63 1.45
N PRO A 87 -1.77 3.62 2.65
CA PRO A 87 -2.41 4.21 3.82
C PRO A 87 -2.42 5.73 3.71
N LYS A 88 -3.52 6.35 4.17
CA LYS A 88 -3.59 7.79 4.38
C LYS A 88 -4.09 8.12 5.79
N GLY A 89 -3.49 9.16 6.36
CA GLY A 89 -3.87 9.65 7.68
C GLY A 89 -3.00 9.09 8.80
N LYS A 90 -3.55 9.13 10.02
CA LYS A 90 -2.84 8.86 11.28
C LYS A 90 -3.26 7.56 11.95
N ASP A 91 -4.08 6.74 11.29
CA ASP A 91 -4.55 5.48 11.83
C ASP A 91 -4.33 4.38 10.81
N PHE A 92 -3.45 3.42 11.13
CA PHE A 92 -3.19 2.26 10.29
C PHE A 92 -3.97 1.02 10.75
N SER A 93 -4.69 1.10 11.88
CA SER A 93 -5.49 -0.01 12.40
C SER A 93 -6.59 -0.43 11.42
N ILE A 94 -7.11 0.51 10.62
CA ILE A 94 -8.08 0.28 9.55
C ILE A 94 -7.54 -0.63 8.43
N TYR A 95 -6.23 -0.85 8.34
CA TYR A 95 -5.59 -1.75 7.36
C TYR A 95 -5.10 -3.07 7.97
N ARG A 96 -5.48 -3.39 9.21
CA ARG A 96 -5.14 -4.66 9.88
C ARG A 96 -5.49 -5.85 8.98
N GLY A 97 -4.57 -6.81 8.87
CA GLY A 97 -4.73 -8.02 8.06
C GLY A 97 -4.43 -7.87 6.57
N ALA A 98 -4.01 -6.67 6.11
CA ALA A 98 -3.59 -6.47 4.73
C ALA A 98 -2.27 -7.21 4.41
N SER A 99 -2.10 -7.60 3.14
CA SER A 99 -0.88 -8.31 2.72
C SER A 99 0.32 -7.38 2.60
N LEU A 100 0.10 -6.12 2.20
CA LEU A 100 1.13 -5.11 2.11
C LEU A 100 0.54 -3.72 2.32
N ILE A 101 1.18 -2.90 3.15
CA ILE A 101 0.93 -1.46 3.21
C ILE A 101 2.16 -0.66 2.79
N THR A 102 1.94 0.50 2.17
CA THR A 102 3.01 1.30 1.55
C THR A 102 3.14 2.74 2.08
N PRO A 103 3.30 2.97 3.39
CA PRO A 103 3.40 4.32 3.91
C PRO A 103 4.67 5.04 3.45
N ASN A 104 4.60 6.36 3.40
CA ASN A 104 5.81 7.19 3.37
C ASN A 104 6.46 7.28 4.77
N LEU A 105 7.71 7.75 4.82
CA LEU A 105 8.45 7.86 6.08
C LEU A 105 7.71 8.74 7.11
N SER A 106 7.15 9.88 6.69
CA SER A 106 6.43 10.78 7.60
C SER A 106 5.14 10.17 8.15
N GLU A 107 4.38 9.43 7.34
CA GLU A 107 3.18 8.70 7.77
C GLU A 107 3.58 7.60 8.75
N PHE A 108 4.62 6.84 8.43
CA PHE A 108 5.16 5.81 9.31
C PHE A 108 5.59 6.39 10.67
N GLU A 109 6.41 7.45 10.69
CA GLU A 109 6.86 8.10 11.93
C GLU A 109 5.72 8.74 12.73
N THR A 110 4.61 9.11 12.08
CA THR A 110 3.42 9.59 12.79
C THR A 110 2.77 8.47 13.62
N ILE A 111 2.88 7.22 13.18
CA ILE A 111 2.31 6.06 13.88
C ILE A 111 3.27 5.50 14.94
N VAL A 112 4.53 5.27 14.57
CA VAL A 112 5.50 4.59 15.43
C VAL A 112 6.41 5.53 16.22
N GLY A 113 6.25 6.85 16.03
CA GLY A 113 7.15 7.87 16.52
C GLY A 113 8.40 8.04 15.64
N ARG A 114 9.13 9.13 15.87
CA ARG A 114 10.34 9.48 15.11
C ARG A 114 11.39 8.36 15.18
N CYS A 115 12.06 8.10 14.07
CA CYS A 115 13.14 7.11 14.00
C CYS A 115 14.49 7.83 13.88
N ALA A 116 15.39 7.65 14.85
CA ALA A 116 16.71 8.26 14.83
C ALA A 116 17.62 7.63 13.76
N ASP A 117 17.50 6.33 13.54
CA ASP A 117 18.30 5.59 12.58
C ASP A 117 17.53 4.49 11.85
N GLU A 118 18.24 3.78 10.97
CA GLU A 118 17.67 2.69 10.18
C GLU A 118 17.37 1.43 11.02
N ALA A 119 18.08 1.19 12.12
CA ALA A 119 17.83 0.06 13.00
C ALA A 119 16.52 0.26 13.77
N GLU A 120 16.27 1.47 14.27
CA GLU A 120 15.03 1.84 14.95
C GLU A 120 13.84 1.78 14.00
N LEU A 121 13.99 2.26 12.75
CA LEU A 121 12.96 2.12 11.72
C LEU A 121 12.57 0.65 11.48
N VAL A 122 13.56 -0.24 11.41
CA VAL A 122 13.32 -1.68 11.24
C VAL A 122 12.64 -2.28 12.46
N ALA A 123 13.12 -1.97 13.67
CA ALA A 123 12.55 -2.49 14.91
C ALA A 123 11.07 -2.09 15.06
N LYS A 124 10.79 -0.78 14.94
CA LYS A 124 9.42 -0.24 14.98
C LYS A 124 8.55 -0.76 13.85
N GLY A 125 9.13 -0.94 12.66
CA GLY A 125 8.40 -1.45 11.50
C GLY A 125 8.02 -2.92 11.64
N VAL A 126 8.88 -3.73 12.28
CA VAL A 126 8.58 -5.14 12.61
C VAL A 126 7.49 -5.22 13.67
N GLN A 127 7.54 -4.37 14.70
CA GLN A 127 6.50 -4.27 15.71
C GLN A 127 5.14 -3.90 15.08
N LEU A 128 5.10 -2.84 14.28
CA LEU A 128 3.88 -2.42 13.59
C LEU A 128 3.30 -3.52 12.68
N LEU A 129 4.17 -4.26 12.01
CA LEU A 129 3.79 -5.37 11.15
C LEU A 129 3.16 -6.52 11.93
N GLN A 130 3.61 -6.77 13.17
CA GLN A 130 2.99 -7.74 14.09
C GLN A 130 1.66 -7.21 14.65
N ASP A 131 1.64 -5.97 15.12
CA ASP A 131 0.47 -5.35 15.75
C ASP A 131 -0.74 -5.31 14.80
N LEU A 132 -0.47 -5.09 13.51
CA LEU A 132 -1.47 -5.00 12.45
C LEU A 132 -1.68 -6.30 11.66
N ASP A 133 -1.03 -7.41 12.04
CA ASP A 133 -1.10 -8.71 11.32
C ASP A 133 -0.85 -8.54 9.80
N LEU A 134 0.20 -7.81 9.44
CA LEU A 134 0.53 -7.49 8.06
C LEU A 134 1.45 -8.54 7.45
N GLY A 135 1.26 -8.87 6.17
CA GLY A 135 2.21 -9.72 5.45
C GLY A 135 3.56 -9.02 5.19
N ALA A 136 3.52 -7.73 4.87
CA ALA A 136 4.68 -6.91 4.58
C ALA A 136 4.39 -5.41 4.80
N LEU A 137 5.47 -4.65 4.98
CA LEU A 137 5.46 -3.21 5.12
C LEU A 137 6.55 -2.61 4.21
N LEU A 138 6.17 -1.75 3.28
CA LEU A 138 7.10 -1.06 2.38
C LEU A 138 7.13 0.43 2.68
N VAL A 139 8.16 0.86 3.40
CA VAL A 139 8.34 2.28 3.76
C VAL A 139 9.08 3.01 2.65
N THR A 140 8.44 4.04 2.08
CA THR A 140 9.07 4.91 1.07
C THR A 140 9.79 6.09 1.73
N ARG A 141 11.08 6.27 1.45
CA ARG A 141 11.98 7.21 2.13
C ARG A 141 12.54 8.29 1.19
N GLY A 142 11.76 8.67 0.18
CA GLY A 142 12.15 9.71 -0.79
C GLY A 142 13.50 9.42 -1.47
N GLU A 143 14.50 10.25 -1.18
CA GLU A 143 15.86 10.14 -1.71
C GLU A 143 16.61 8.90 -1.21
N HIS A 144 16.30 8.42 -0.01
CA HIS A 144 16.94 7.25 0.58
C HIS A 144 16.44 5.92 0.02
N GLY A 145 15.43 5.94 -0.86
CA GLY A 145 14.89 4.75 -1.53
C GLY A 145 13.69 4.14 -0.78
N MET A 146 13.63 2.82 -0.72
CA MET A 146 12.53 2.09 -0.07
C MET A 146 13.05 0.95 0.81
N THR A 147 12.36 0.71 1.93
CA THR A 147 12.66 -0.37 2.88
C THR A 147 11.50 -1.34 2.95
N LEU A 148 11.73 -2.61 2.59
CA LEU A 148 10.73 -3.67 2.66
C LEU A 148 10.98 -4.55 3.89
N LEU A 149 9.96 -4.66 4.73
CA LEU A 149 9.87 -5.55 5.88
C LEU A 149 8.80 -6.60 5.61
N ARG A 150 9.02 -7.86 6.01
CA ARG A 150 8.11 -8.98 5.73
C ARG A 150 8.03 -9.94 6.92
N THR A 151 6.86 -10.50 7.18
CA THR A 151 6.70 -11.61 8.13
C THR A 151 7.54 -12.82 7.73
N GLY A 152 8.31 -13.36 8.67
CA GLY A 152 9.05 -14.61 8.48
C GLY A 152 10.21 -14.57 7.47
N SER A 153 10.58 -13.41 6.92
CA SER A 153 11.66 -13.28 5.93
C SER A 153 12.56 -12.08 6.19
N ARG A 154 13.86 -12.26 5.92
CA ARG A 154 14.93 -11.25 6.13
C ARG A 154 14.68 -9.97 5.32
N ARG A 155 15.06 -8.84 5.92
CA ARG A 155 14.99 -7.47 5.35
C ARG A 155 15.56 -7.40 3.92
N CYS A 156 14.88 -6.70 3.02
CA CYS A 156 15.44 -6.29 1.74
C CYS A 156 15.31 -4.78 1.56
N THR A 157 16.44 -4.08 1.40
CA THR A 157 16.45 -2.67 1.04
C THR A 157 16.79 -2.47 -0.42
N CYS A 158 16.02 -1.60 -1.07
CA CYS A 158 16.20 -1.25 -2.47
C CYS A 158 16.59 0.23 -2.55
N ARG A 159 17.87 0.49 -2.85
CA ARG A 159 18.34 1.81 -3.31
C ARG A 159 18.10 1.89 -4.81
N ARG A 160 17.83 3.08 -5.36
CA ARG A 160 17.58 3.28 -6.80
C ARG A 160 18.58 2.47 -7.64
N GLY A 161 18.09 1.51 -8.43
CA GLY A 161 18.88 0.71 -9.37
C GLY A 161 19.63 -0.50 -8.82
N ARG A 162 19.71 -0.74 -7.49
CA ARG A 162 20.28 -1.98 -6.92
C ARG A 162 19.54 -2.41 -5.65
N ALA A 163 18.94 -3.60 -5.67
CA ALA A 163 18.48 -4.27 -4.46
C ALA A 163 19.72 -4.78 -3.69
N LYS A 164 19.96 -4.25 -2.48
CA LYS A 164 20.90 -4.84 -1.53
C LYS A 164 20.05 -5.52 -0.45
N CYS A 165 19.78 -6.81 -0.61
CA CYS A 165 19.25 -7.60 0.50
C CYS A 165 20.40 -7.80 1.51
N SER A 166 20.33 -7.12 2.64
CA SER A 166 21.21 -7.37 3.78
C SER A 166 20.71 -8.62 4.50
N THR A 167 21.54 -9.66 4.56
CA THR A 167 21.18 -10.97 5.13
C THR A 167 21.24 -11.03 6.65
N ARG A 168 21.35 -9.88 7.35
CA ARG A 168 21.38 -9.89 8.82
C ARG A 168 19.99 -10.27 9.34
N PRO A 169 19.87 -11.33 10.16
CA PRO A 169 18.62 -11.62 10.86
C PRO A 169 18.24 -10.41 11.73
N VAL A 170 16.96 -10.04 11.72
CA VAL A 170 16.44 -9.09 12.69
C VAL A 170 16.56 -9.78 14.05
N PRO A 171 17.17 -9.15 15.07
CA PRO A 171 17.19 -9.73 16.40
C PRO A 171 15.76 -9.73 16.93
N VAL A 172 15.13 -10.89 16.87
CA VAL A 172 13.98 -11.23 17.71
C VAL A 172 14.54 -11.57 19.08
N THR A 173 14.16 -10.83 20.11
CA THR A 173 14.41 -11.21 21.50
C THR A 173 13.71 -12.55 21.76
N PRO A 174 14.45 -13.65 22.04
CA PRO A 174 13.83 -14.94 22.27
C PRO A 174 13.47 -15.06 23.74
N SER A 175 12.18 -15.07 24.06
CA SER A 175 11.71 -15.73 25.27
C SER A 175 11.67 -17.24 25.01
N SER A 176 12.64 -17.97 25.58
CA SER A 176 12.71 -19.44 25.78
C SER A 176 13.55 -20.29 24.78
N PRO A 177 14.14 -21.42 25.23
CA PRO A 177 15.49 -21.88 24.84
C PRO A 177 15.53 -22.91 23.67
N PRO A 178 16.73 -23.30 23.17
CA PRO A 178 16.95 -23.63 21.77
C PRO A 178 16.92 -25.14 21.46
N LEU A 179 16.48 -25.49 20.25
CA LEU A 179 16.82 -26.76 19.61
C LEU A 179 17.72 -26.51 18.39
N ARG A 180 18.88 -27.16 18.45
CA ARG A 180 19.99 -27.07 17.49
C ARG A 180 19.65 -27.70 16.14
N ARG A 181 20.30 -27.13 15.12
CA ARG A 181 20.72 -27.70 13.82
C ARG A 181 19.62 -28.14 12.86
N LEU A 182 19.56 -27.43 11.73
CA LEU A 182 20.00 -28.01 10.44
C LEU A 182 20.40 -26.88 9.48
N SER A 183 21.72 -26.69 9.37
CA SER A 183 22.35 -25.96 8.29
C SER A 183 22.38 -26.83 7.04
N ARG A 184 21.63 -26.46 6.00
CA ARG A 184 21.93 -26.62 4.56
C ARG A 184 20.64 -26.53 3.77
N LEU A 185 20.43 -25.38 3.12
CA LEU A 185 19.74 -25.19 1.84
C LEU A 185 19.70 -23.68 1.55
N ALA A 186 20.88 -23.08 1.44
CA ALA A 186 21.03 -21.80 0.78
C ALA A 186 21.43 -22.08 -0.66
N ARG A 187 20.47 -21.94 -1.58
CA ARG A 187 20.62 -21.56 -3.01
C ARG A 187 19.41 -22.05 -3.79
N THR A 188 18.32 -21.30 -3.71
CA THR A 188 17.40 -20.98 -4.83
C THR A 188 16.27 -20.15 -4.24
N CYS A 189 16.26 -18.84 -4.52
CA CYS A 189 15.12 -17.97 -4.26
C CYS A 189 14.15 -18.14 -5.45
N PRO A 190 12.99 -18.81 -5.33
CA PRO A 190 12.18 -19.16 -6.51
C PRO A 190 11.31 -18.01 -7.03
N THR A 191 11.18 -16.89 -6.31
CA THR A 191 10.22 -15.85 -6.67
C THR A 191 10.89 -14.63 -7.29
N ARG A 192 11.22 -14.76 -8.57
CA ARG A 192 11.57 -13.61 -9.42
C ARG A 192 10.29 -12.87 -9.80
N TRP A 193 9.74 -12.08 -8.88
CA TRP A 193 8.73 -11.08 -9.23
C TRP A 193 9.42 -10.01 -10.09
N ARG A 194 9.24 -10.09 -11.40
CA ARG A 194 9.52 -8.96 -12.30
C ARG A 194 8.46 -7.90 -11.99
N TRP A 195 8.79 -6.98 -11.09
CA TRP A 195 8.01 -5.77 -10.90
C TRP A 195 8.27 -4.84 -12.09
N PRO A 196 7.28 -4.56 -12.96
CA PRO A 196 7.35 -3.38 -13.81
C PRO A 196 7.52 -2.18 -12.87
N THR A 197 8.43 -1.27 -13.21
CA THR A 197 8.87 -0.13 -12.39
C THR A 197 7.72 0.44 -11.54
N TRP A 198 7.79 0.27 -10.20
CA TRP A 198 6.75 0.67 -9.24
C TRP A 198 6.29 2.13 -9.32
N ARG A 199 7.09 3.02 -9.92
CA ARG A 199 6.62 4.36 -10.30
C ARG A 199 5.40 4.26 -11.22
N GLN A 200 5.36 3.34 -12.19
CA GLN A 200 4.20 3.16 -13.07
C GLN A 200 2.95 2.66 -12.36
N ALA A 201 2.99 1.85 -11.30
CA ALA A 201 1.75 1.40 -10.64
C ALA A 201 1.07 2.54 -9.85
N SER A 202 1.84 3.30 -9.07
CA SER A 202 1.36 4.50 -8.36
C SER A 202 1.06 5.67 -9.34
N TRP A 203 1.82 5.79 -10.44
CA TRP A 203 1.60 6.78 -11.50
C TRP A 203 0.44 6.41 -12.45
N LEU A 204 0.16 5.13 -12.71
CA LEU A 204 -0.99 4.63 -13.48
C LEU A 204 -2.29 4.84 -12.69
N ALA A 205 -2.28 4.56 -11.37
CA ALA A 205 -3.41 4.88 -10.50
C ALA A 205 -3.73 6.39 -10.50
N SER A 206 -2.70 7.23 -10.66
CA SER A 206 -2.84 8.70 -10.76
C SER A 206 -3.12 9.23 -12.18
N ARG A 207 -3.15 8.38 -13.23
CA ARG A 207 -3.32 8.76 -14.64
C ARG A 207 -4.34 7.90 -15.40
N VAL A 208 -5.45 7.51 -14.77
CA VAL A 208 -6.67 7.22 -15.54
C VAL A 208 -7.17 8.53 -16.15
N ARG A 209 -6.53 8.95 -17.25
CA ARG A 209 -7.11 9.91 -18.20
C ARG A 209 -8.19 9.16 -18.97
N LEU A 210 -9.40 9.68 -18.88
CA LEU A 210 -10.44 9.47 -19.88
C LEU A 210 -9.83 9.63 -21.29
N ARG A 211 -9.70 8.53 -22.02
CA ARG A 211 -9.86 8.58 -23.48
C ARG A 211 -11.36 8.46 -23.70
N SER A 212 -12.02 9.60 -23.83
CA SER A 212 -13.32 9.67 -24.49
C SER A 212 -13.14 9.13 -25.92
N ALA A 213 -13.99 8.19 -26.31
CA ALA A 213 -14.16 7.82 -27.71
C ALA A 213 -14.74 9.03 -28.48
N PRO A 214 -14.41 9.23 -29.77
CA PRO A 214 -15.05 10.27 -30.57
C PRO A 214 -16.53 9.90 -30.81
N PRO A 215 -17.42 10.89 -30.94
CA PRO A 215 -18.81 10.65 -31.29
C PRO A 215 -18.91 10.17 -32.74
N ASN A 216 -19.71 9.14 -32.97
CA ASN A 216 -20.40 8.91 -34.25
C ASN A 216 -21.85 9.39 -34.08
#